data_AF-A0AAU2XF32-F1
#
_entry.id   AF-A0AAU2XF32-F1
#
_cell.length_a   1.000
_cell.length_b   1.000
_cell.length_c   1.000
_cell.angle_alpha   90.00
_cell.angle_beta   90.00
_cell.angle_gamma   90.00
#
_symmetry.space_group_name_H-M   'P 1'
#
loop_
_entity.id
_entity.type
_entity.pdbx_description
1 polymer ?
#
loop_
_entity_poly.entity_id
_entity_poly.type
_entity_poly.pdbx_seq_one_letter_code
_entity_poly.pdbx_strand_id
1 'polypeptide(L)'
;MFDYRPSQPTGWPRTGAQAFDVTLGGHVVSADFEQGGVPHRIALLPLGLGGAQEPVYLATPSGDPEVDFRATLEAAWGTRYAFRYRGGLGSRDRFCVQSYSVFTRMEEGPRPVRVFGGGVYLEYLPGSRPRRGAPGSRDNMRWIQVCSMIDPLGRRTEVDNSWAANPYYLIGGGLTSINGRTVLNFHDTPQIGIDGPMPGPTKFVAEAFLVHDTGTFDASGRAVIDIYGGIKHGWEAKPL
;
A
#
# COMPACT_ATOMS: atom_id res chain seq x y z
N MET A 1 -8.01 15.23 1.83
CA MET A 1 -7.78 15.29 3.30
C MET A 1 -7.50 13.87 3.82
N PHE A 2 -6.70 13.71 4.86
CA PHE A 2 -6.37 12.39 5.44
C PHE A 2 -7.09 12.23 6.78
N ASP A 3 -7.82 11.13 6.95
CA ASP A 3 -8.56 10.80 8.17
C ASP A 3 -8.00 9.49 8.74
N TYR A 4 -7.26 9.59 9.84
CA TYR A 4 -6.53 8.46 10.40
C TYR A 4 -7.32 7.85 11.56
N ARG A 5 -7.85 6.63 11.36
CA ARG A 5 -8.66 5.90 12.36
C ARG A 5 -8.28 4.43 12.39
N PRO A 6 -7.02 4.09 12.72
CA PRO A 6 -6.47 2.74 12.58
C PRO A 6 -6.95 1.80 13.70
N SER A 7 -8.25 1.69 13.96
CA SER A 7 -8.80 0.70 14.90
C SER A 7 -10.29 0.46 14.67
N GLN A 8 -10.79 0.84 13.49
CA GLN A 8 -12.22 0.74 13.21
C GLN A 8 -12.58 -0.67 12.76
N PRO A 9 -13.79 -1.16 13.10
CA PRO A 9 -14.36 -2.32 12.46
C PRO A 9 -14.33 -2.15 10.95
N THR A 10 -13.50 -2.95 10.27
CA THR A 10 -13.25 -2.80 8.84
C THR A 10 -14.37 -3.37 7.98
N GLY A 11 -15.28 -4.13 8.59
CA GLY A 11 -16.37 -4.83 7.92
C GLY A 11 -15.92 -6.05 7.10
N TRP A 12 -14.61 -6.25 6.91
CA TRP A 12 -14.10 -7.44 6.25
C TRP A 12 -14.33 -8.68 7.12
N PRO A 13 -14.84 -9.79 6.56
CA PRO A 13 -14.87 -11.05 7.29
C PRO A 13 -13.44 -11.47 7.62
N ARG A 14 -13.15 -11.76 8.89
CA ARG A 14 -11.89 -12.42 9.27
C ARG A 14 -11.94 -13.82 8.67
N THR A 15 -11.24 -14.04 7.57
CA THR A 15 -11.06 -15.38 7.01
C THR A 15 -9.63 -15.81 7.30
N GLY A 16 -9.45 -16.98 7.92
CA GLY A 16 -8.13 -17.46 8.36
C GLY A 16 -7.12 -17.76 7.24
N ALA A 17 -7.49 -17.51 5.98
CA ALA A 17 -6.65 -17.67 4.80
C ALA A 17 -6.06 -16.35 4.27
N GLN A 18 -6.50 -15.20 4.80
CA GLN A 18 -6.09 -13.89 4.29
C GLN A 18 -5.15 -13.22 5.28
N ALA A 19 -3.90 -12.97 4.88
CA ALA A 19 -2.87 -12.40 5.75
C ALA A 19 -3.25 -11.06 6.40
N PHE A 20 -4.25 -10.34 5.88
CA PHE A 20 -4.73 -9.09 6.48
C PHE A 20 -5.54 -9.29 7.77
N ASP A 21 -6.12 -10.46 8.03
CA ASP A 21 -6.93 -10.73 9.24
C ASP A 21 -6.16 -10.53 10.56
N VAL A 22 -4.82 -10.53 10.48
CA VAL A 22 -3.89 -10.26 11.58
C VAL A 22 -3.67 -8.77 11.84
N THR A 23 -3.94 -7.88 10.87
CA THR A 23 -3.74 -6.43 10.99
C THR A 23 -5.03 -5.61 10.94
N LEU A 24 -6.14 -6.19 10.47
CA LEU A 24 -7.43 -5.50 10.36
C LEU A 24 -7.91 -4.94 11.71
N GLY A 25 -8.29 -3.67 11.71
CA GLY A 25 -8.84 -2.96 12.87
C GLY A 25 -7.82 -2.69 13.98
N GLY A 26 -6.51 -2.70 13.70
CA GLY A 26 -5.47 -2.42 14.67
C GLY A 26 -4.50 -1.30 14.27
N HIS A 27 -3.76 -0.82 15.28
CA HIS A 27 -2.58 0.03 15.15
C HIS A 27 -1.41 -0.47 16.01
N VAL A 28 -0.82 -1.60 15.62
CA VAL A 28 0.38 -2.13 16.25
C VAL A 28 1.60 -1.51 15.58
N VAL A 29 2.28 -0.61 16.29
CA VAL A 29 3.43 0.13 15.76
C VAL A 29 4.72 -0.67 15.74
N SER A 30 4.84 -1.68 16.62
CA SER A 30 5.99 -2.58 16.69
C SER A 30 5.63 -3.91 17.34
N ALA A 31 6.35 -4.96 16.97
CA ALA A 31 6.29 -6.27 17.61
C ALA A 31 7.69 -6.90 17.68
N ASP A 32 7.97 -7.59 18.79
CA ASP A 32 9.21 -8.33 18.98
C ASP A 32 9.01 -9.79 18.60
N PHE A 33 10.05 -10.41 18.05
CA PHE A 33 10.06 -11.83 17.74
C PHE A 33 11.46 -12.42 17.85
N GLU A 34 11.54 -13.73 18.04
CA GLU A 34 12.80 -14.47 18.05
C GLU A 34 12.92 -15.29 16.76
N GLN A 35 14.12 -15.27 16.17
CA GLN A 35 14.50 -16.14 15.06
C GLN A 35 15.88 -16.73 15.32
N GLY A 36 15.97 -18.06 15.42
CA GLY A 36 17.23 -18.75 15.64
C GLY A 36 17.94 -18.33 16.93
N GLY A 37 17.20 -18.02 18.00
CA GLY A 37 17.75 -17.56 19.28
C GLY A 37 18.16 -16.08 19.30
N VAL A 38 17.99 -15.34 18.19
CA VAL A 38 18.30 -13.92 18.11
C VAL A 38 17.01 -13.09 18.20
N PRO A 39 16.94 -12.11 19.12
CA PRO A 39 15.79 -11.23 19.25
C PRO A 39 15.79 -10.16 18.15
N HIS A 40 14.61 -9.90 17.59
CA HIS A 40 14.38 -8.93 16.53
C HIS A 40 13.13 -8.10 16.85
N ARG A 41 13.06 -6.92 16.23
CA ARG A 41 11.88 -6.05 16.26
C ARG A 41 11.47 -5.69 14.85
N ILE A 42 10.19 -5.87 14.56
CA ILE A 42 9.52 -5.23 13.43
C ILE A 42 8.80 -3.98 13.91
N ALA A 43 8.88 -2.88 13.15
CA ALA A 43 8.20 -1.64 13.45
C ALA A 43 7.73 -0.93 12.17
N LEU A 44 6.64 -0.17 12.28
CA LEU A 44 6.18 0.73 11.23
C LEU A 44 7.23 1.84 11.02
N LEU A 45 7.44 2.24 9.77
CA LEU A 45 8.36 3.34 9.47
C LEU A 45 7.82 4.68 9.98
N PRO A 46 8.67 5.53 10.58
CA PRO A 46 8.30 6.87 11.03
C PRO A 46 8.26 7.82 9.83
N LEU A 47 7.23 7.67 9.00
CA LEU A 47 7.13 8.41 7.73
C LEU A 47 6.53 9.81 7.93
N GLY A 48 5.73 10.01 8.98
CA GLY A 48 5.01 11.25 9.26
C GLY A 48 5.87 12.40 9.79
N LEU A 49 5.30 13.60 9.77
CA LEU A 49 5.89 14.78 10.42
C LEU A 49 6.09 14.50 11.92
N GLY A 50 7.28 14.79 12.44
CA GLY A 50 7.60 14.55 13.85
C GLY A 50 7.86 13.08 14.22
N GLY A 51 8.06 12.20 13.24
CA GLY A 51 8.40 10.79 13.49
C GLY A 51 7.22 9.89 13.79
N ALA A 52 5.99 10.33 13.51
CA ALA A 52 4.79 9.54 13.69
C ALA A 52 4.84 8.27 12.82
N GLN A 53 4.51 7.12 13.43
CA GLN A 53 4.46 5.80 12.79
C GLN A 53 3.12 5.57 12.06
N GLU A 54 2.72 6.57 11.27
CA GLU A 54 1.47 6.61 10.52
C GLU A 54 1.76 6.64 9.02
N PRO A 55 0.80 6.23 8.16
CA PRO A 55 0.96 6.43 6.73
C PRO A 55 0.88 7.94 6.44
N VAL A 56 1.60 8.38 5.41
CA VAL A 56 1.61 9.80 5.03
C VAL A 56 0.75 10.01 3.80
N TYR A 57 -0.15 10.99 3.87
CA TYR A 57 -0.86 11.43 2.68
C TYR A 57 0.07 12.13 1.69
N LEU A 58 0.00 11.71 0.43
CA LEU A 58 0.75 12.30 -0.66
C LEU A 58 -0.21 12.95 -1.67
N ALA A 59 -0.10 14.26 -1.88
CA ALA A 59 -0.80 14.93 -2.99
C ALA A 59 -0.15 14.61 -4.34
N THR A 60 1.15 14.37 -4.35
CA THR A 60 1.95 13.92 -5.50
C THR A 60 3.06 13.01 -4.98
N PRO A 61 3.72 12.22 -5.85
CA PRO A 61 4.90 11.44 -5.45
C PRO A 61 5.90 12.26 -4.65
N SER A 62 6.46 11.68 -3.60
CA SER A 62 7.22 12.45 -2.59
C SER A 62 8.62 12.88 -3.06
N GLY A 63 9.13 12.24 -4.11
CA GLY A 63 10.53 12.38 -4.52
C GLY A 63 11.51 11.60 -3.64
N ASP A 64 11.02 10.68 -2.79
CA ASP A 64 11.86 9.74 -2.05
C ASP A 64 12.69 8.89 -3.01
N PRO A 65 14.03 8.98 -2.99
CA PRO A 65 14.89 8.20 -3.87
C PRO A 65 14.84 6.69 -3.61
N GLU A 66 14.33 6.24 -2.46
CA GLU A 66 14.18 4.81 -2.19
C GLU A 66 13.06 4.17 -3.04
N VAL A 67 11.93 4.88 -3.20
CA VAL A 67 10.80 4.43 -4.01
C VAL A 67 10.90 4.93 -5.45
N ASP A 68 11.34 6.18 -5.64
CA ASP A 68 11.43 6.90 -6.92
C ASP A 68 10.21 6.68 -7.84
N PHE A 69 9.01 6.84 -7.26
CA PHE A 69 7.74 6.42 -7.85
C PHE A 69 7.58 6.86 -9.31
N ARG A 70 7.90 8.12 -9.63
CA ARG A 70 7.74 8.66 -10.99
C ARG A 70 8.67 7.97 -11.96
N ALA A 71 9.97 7.88 -11.64
CA ALA A 71 10.95 7.30 -12.55
C ALA A 71 10.69 5.81 -12.74
N THR A 72 10.39 5.08 -11.66
CA THR A 72 10.08 3.64 -11.74
C THR A 72 8.83 3.36 -12.56
N LEU A 73 7.76 4.13 -12.36
CA LEU A 73 6.52 3.98 -13.12
C LEU A 73 6.70 4.31 -14.61
N GLU A 74 7.37 5.42 -14.93
CA GLU A 74 7.64 5.82 -16.31
C GLU A 74 8.59 4.84 -17.02
N ALA A 75 9.62 4.35 -16.33
CA ALA A 75 10.54 3.37 -16.90
C ALA A 75 9.84 2.05 -17.25
N ALA A 76 8.92 1.59 -16.40
CA ALA A 76 8.19 0.35 -16.62
C ALA A 76 7.06 0.50 -17.66
N TRP A 77 6.36 1.64 -17.69
CA TRP A 77 5.07 1.77 -18.38
C TRP A 77 4.91 3.00 -19.28
N GLY A 78 5.84 3.95 -19.28
CA GLY A 78 5.73 5.23 -20.00
C GLY A 78 5.68 5.12 -21.54
N THR A 79 6.01 3.95 -22.09
CA THR A 79 5.84 3.63 -23.53
C THR A 79 4.40 3.29 -23.90
N ARG A 80 3.58 2.84 -22.94
CA ARG A 80 2.19 2.41 -23.13
C ARG A 80 1.19 3.38 -22.50
N TYR A 81 1.62 4.09 -21.46
CA TYR A 81 0.77 4.97 -20.67
C TYR A 81 1.35 6.38 -20.58
N ALA A 82 0.47 7.36 -20.45
CA ALA A 82 0.79 8.75 -20.17
C ALA A 82 0.19 9.15 -18.82
N PHE A 83 1.05 9.46 -17.85
CA PHE A 83 0.63 9.73 -16.47
C PHE A 83 0.43 11.23 -16.22
N ARG A 84 -0.76 11.62 -15.78
CA ARG A 84 -1.12 13.01 -15.47
C ARG A 84 -1.35 13.19 -13.97
N TYR A 85 -0.45 13.91 -13.32
CA TYR A 85 -0.50 14.14 -11.88
C TYR A 85 -1.43 15.32 -11.57
N ARG A 86 -2.52 15.06 -10.84
CA ARG A 86 -3.60 16.03 -10.59
C ARG A 86 -3.36 16.91 -9.36
N GLY A 87 -2.34 16.61 -8.56
CA GLY A 87 -1.97 17.43 -7.39
C GLY A 87 -2.83 17.15 -6.16
N GLY A 88 -3.28 15.91 -5.99
CA GLY A 88 -4.01 15.47 -4.82
C GLY A 88 -5.50 15.25 -5.04
N LEU A 89 -6.18 14.98 -3.94
CA LEU A 89 -7.61 14.76 -3.88
C LEU A 89 -8.36 16.10 -3.86
N GLY A 90 -9.64 16.10 -4.26
CA GLY A 90 -10.50 17.27 -4.06
C GLY A 90 -10.64 17.62 -2.57
N SER A 91 -11.00 18.87 -2.26
CA SER A 91 -11.09 19.38 -0.87
C SER A 91 -12.13 18.66 0.00
N ARG A 92 -13.03 17.89 -0.61
CA ARG A 92 -14.08 17.11 0.08
C ARG A 92 -13.82 15.61 0.07
N ASP A 93 -12.82 15.18 -0.68
CA ASP A 93 -12.45 13.78 -0.81
C ASP A 93 -11.43 13.43 0.27
N ARG A 94 -11.49 12.19 0.77
CA ARG A 94 -10.57 11.74 1.81
C ARG A 94 -10.21 10.27 1.72
N PHE A 95 -9.02 9.97 2.19
CA PHE A 95 -8.64 8.62 2.57
C PHE A 95 -8.89 8.44 4.06
N CYS A 96 -9.64 7.40 4.41
CA CYS A 96 -9.88 7.00 5.79
C CYS A 96 -9.10 5.72 6.06
N VAL A 97 -7.99 5.81 6.80
CA VAL A 97 -7.19 4.64 7.19
C VAL A 97 -7.89 3.92 8.32
N GLN A 98 -8.26 2.67 8.08
CA GLN A 98 -9.02 1.85 9.01
C GLN A 98 -8.10 0.90 9.81
N SER A 99 -6.95 0.52 9.24
CA SER A 99 -5.91 -0.22 9.96
C SER A 99 -4.52 0.09 9.41
N TYR A 100 -3.54 0.08 10.31
CA TYR A 100 -2.12 0.18 9.96
C TYR A 100 -1.27 -0.43 11.06
N SER A 101 -0.81 -1.67 10.87
CA SER A 101 -0.16 -2.47 11.92
C SER A 101 0.97 -3.31 11.37
N VAL A 102 1.98 -3.59 12.19
CA VAL A 102 2.88 -4.73 11.99
C VAL A 102 2.33 -5.99 12.64
N PHE A 103 2.86 -7.14 12.23
CA PHE A 103 2.56 -8.42 12.85
C PHE A 103 3.76 -9.37 12.75
N THR A 104 3.70 -10.41 13.58
CA THR A 104 4.58 -11.59 13.54
C THR A 104 3.73 -12.81 13.86
N ARG A 105 3.92 -13.90 13.11
CA ARG A 105 3.22 -15.17 13.32
C ARG A 105 4.12 -16.35 12.95
N MET A 106 3.79 -17.52 13.48
CA MET A 106 4.31 -18.78 12.98
C MET A 106 3.29 -19.37 12.02
N GLU A 107 3.73 -19.77 10.83
CA GLU A 107 2.94 -20.63 9.97
C GLU A 107 3.31 -22.09 10.26
N GLU A 108 2.32 -22.83 10.75
CA GLU A 108 2.48 -24.24 11.11
C GLU A 108 2.53 -25.13 9.86
N GLY A 109 3.40 -26.13 9.89
CA GLY A 109 3.59 -27.07 8.79
C GLY A 109 4.77 -28.00 9.05
N PRO A 110 5.11 -28.90 8.12
CA PRO A 110 6.26 -29.80 8.24
C PRO A 110 7.59 -29.06 8.44
N ARG A 111 7.66 -27.79 8.01
CA ARG A 111 8.75 -26.85 8.27
C ARG A 111 8.14 -25.53 8.71
N PRO A 112 8.06 -25.26 10.03
CA PRO A 112 7.50 -24.02 10.53
C PRO A 112 8.27 -22.81 10.02
N VAL A 113 7.56 -21.83 9.48
CA VAL A 113 8.14 -20.59 8.94
C VAL A 113 7.71 -19.42 9.82
N ARG A 114 8.67 -18.56 10.18
CA ARG A 114 8.36 -17.28 10.83
C ARG A 114 7.93 -16.30 9.76
N VAL A 115 6.71 -15.77 9.87
CA VAL A 115 6.20 -14.74 8.98
C VAL A 115 6.05 -13.43 9.73
N PHE A 116 6.59 -12.35 9.17
CA PHE A 116 6.43 -11.00 9.70
C PHE A 116 6.20 -10.01 8.57
N GLY A 117 5.56 -8.89 8.90
CA GLY A 117 5.25 -7.86 7.92
C GLY A 117 4.39 -6.76 8.51
N GLY A 118 3.84 -5.95 7.62
CA GLY A 118 2.91 -4.89 7.97
C GLY A 118 1.74 -4.85 7.00
N GLY A 119 0.60 -4.38 7.50
CA GLY A 119 -0.62 -4.26 6.72
C GLY A 119 -1.19 -2.85 6.84
N VAL A 120 -1.68 -2.33 5.72
CA VAL A 120 -2.46 -1.09 5.65
C VAL A 120 -3.80 -1.37 5.01
N TYR A 121 -4.86 -0.79 5.56
CA TYR A 121 -6.18 -0.77 4.93
C TYR A 121 -6.77 0.63 5.03
N LEU A 122 -7.20 1.16 3.89
CA LEU A 122 -7.87 2.44 3.81
C LEU A 122 -9.03 2.43 2.82
N GLU A 123 -9.93 3.38 3.02
CA GLU A 123 -11.05 3.63 2.14
C GLU A 123 -10.93 5.00 1.50
N TYR A 124 -11.23 5.09 0.21
CA TYR A 124 -11.50 6.35 -0.45
C TYR A 124 -12.98 6.70 -0.30
N LEU A 125 -13.23 7.85 0.30
CA LEU A 125 -14.57 8.43 0.40
C LEU A 125 -14.64 9.66 -0.52
N PRO A 126 -15.36 9.57 -1.65
CA PRO A 126 -15.60 10.74 -2.50
C PRO A 126 -16.51 11.72 -1.77
N GLY A 127 -16.31 13.01 -2.00
CA GLY A 127 -17.20 14.06 -1.50
C GLY A 127 -18.62 13.88 -2.02
N SER A 128 -19.61 14.27 -1.21
CA SER A 128 -21.06 14.13 -1.48
C SER A 128 -21.60 14.90 -2.69
N ARG A 129 -20.75 15.66 -3.40
CA ARG A 129 -21.04 16.24 -4.72
C ARG A 129 -19.79 16.12 -5.58
N PRO A 130 -19.80 15.29 -6.65
CA PRO A 130 -18.68 15.22 -7.58
C PRO A 130 -18.44 16.61 -8.18
N ARG A 131 -17.19 17.09 -8.12
CA ARG A 131 -16.78 18.23 -8.96
C ARG A 131 -16.86 17.77 -10.42
N ARG A 132 -17.10 18.69 -11.36
CA ARG A 132 -16.96 18.37 -12.79
C ARG A 132 -15.53 17.88 -13.04
N GLY A 133 -15.36 16.62 -13.41
CA GLY A 133 -14.05 15.96 -13.60
C GLY A 133 -13.38 15.39 -12.33
N ALA A 134 -14.07 15.36 -11.19
CA ALA A 134 -13.64 14.58 -10.03
C ALA A 134 -14.17 13.14 -10.15
N PRO A 135 -13.36 12.13 -9.84
CA PRO A 135 -13.75 10.75 -10.02
C PRO A 135 -14.86 10.34 -9.04
N GLY A 136 -15.97 9.86 -9.58
CA GLY A 136 -17.01 9.17 -8.84
C GLY A 136 -16.58 7.76 -8.44
N SER A 137 -17.24 7.18 -7.44
CA SER A 137 -16.97 5.79 -7.00
C SER A 137 -17.27 4.71 -8.06
N ARG A 138 -17.90 5.07 -9.18
CA ARG A 138 -18.19 4.17 -10.32
C ARG A 138 -17.26 4.39 -11.52
N ASP A 139 -16.35 5.36 -11.45
CA ASP A 139 -15.36 5.55 -12.50
C ASP A 139 -14.35 4.39 -12.47
N ASN A 140 -13.57 4.18 -13.53
CA ASN A 140 -12.57 3.10 -13.61
C ASN A 140 -11.35 3.43 -12.72
N MET A 141 -11.63 3.50 -11.42
CA MET A 141 -10.70 3.87 -10.38
C MET A 141 -9.89 2.66 -9.95
N ARG A 142 -8.58 2.82 -9.96
CA ARG A 142 -7.60 1.79 -9.65
C ARG A 142 -6.56 2.35 -8.70
N TRP A 143 -5.66 1.49 -8.25
CA TRP A 143 -4.46 1.89 -7.52
C TRP A 143 -3.22 1.53 -8.33
N ILE A 144 -2.20 2.36 -8.23
CA ILE A 144 -0.84 2.06 -8.67
C ILE A 144 0.04 2.14 -7.44
N GLN A 145 0.82 1.09 -7.18
CA GLN A 145 1.82 1.07 -6.12
C GLN A 145 3.21 0.92 -6.74
N VAL A 146 4.16 1.71 -6.24
CA VAL A 146 5.60 1.44 -6.41
C VAL A 146 6.14 1.16 -5.03
N CYS A 147 6.89 0.06 -4.91
CA CYS A 147 7.49 -0.35 -3.65
C CYS A 147 8.99 -0.54 -3.79
N SER A 148 9.69 -0.37 -2.68
CA SER A 148 11.06 -0.78 -2.49
C SER A 148 11.12 -1.78 -1.34
N MET A 149 11.70 -2.94 -1.59
CA MET A 149 11.95 -3.96 -0.59
C MET A 149 13.45 -4.21 -0.48
N ILE A 150 13.97 -4.19 0.74
CA ILE A 150 15.29 -4.72 1.08
C ILE A 150 15.04 -6.10 1.67
N ASP A 151 15.41 -7.12 0.92
CA ASP A 151 15.27 -8.53 1.30
C ASP A 151 16.63 -9.24 1.17
N PRO A 152 16.71 -10.56 1.46
CA PRO A 152 17.97 -11.32 1.38
C PRO A 152 18.61 -11.36 -0.01
N LEU A 153 17.84 -11.11 -1.07
CA LEU A 153 18.28 -11.08 -2.47
C LEU A 153 18.73 -9.68 -2.91
N GLY A 154 18.55 -8.67 -2.06
CA GLY A 154 19.01 -7.30 -2.25
C GLY A 154 17.87 -6.29 -2.23
N ARG A 155 18.19 -5.04 -2.59
CA ARG A 155 17.17 -4.01 -2.78
C ARG A 155 16.51 -4.19 -4.14
N ARG A 156 15.18 -4.22 -4.16
CA ARG A 156 14.36 -4.20 -5.37
C ARG A 156 13.35 -3.06 -5.29
N THR A 157 13.32 -2.22 -6.32
CA THR A 157 12.30 -1.18 -6.51
C THR A 157 11.51 -1.47 -7.77
N GLU A 158 10.19 -1.56 -7.66
CA GLU A 158 9.33 -1.97 -8.78
C GLU A 158 7.91 -1.43 -8.69
N VAL A 159 7.21 -1.44 -9.84
CA VAL A 159 5.76 -1.28 -9.88
C VAL A 159 5.12 -2.57 -9.39
N ASP A 160 4.41 -2.50 -8.27
CA ASP A 160 3.77 -3.64 -7.66
C ASP A 160 2.44 -3.93 -8.35
N ASN A 161 2.49 -4.79 -9.36
CA ASN A 161 1.33 -5.17 -10.16
C ASN A 161 1.19 -6.69 -10.29
N SER A 162 1.89 -7.45 -9.46
CA SER A 162 1.95 -8.92 -9.54
C SER A 162 2.26 -9.45 -10.95
N TRP A 163 3.18 -8.78 -11.65
CA TRP A 163 3.59 -9.09 -13.03
C TRP A 163 2.46 -8.99 -14.07
N ALA A 164 1.41 -8.22 -13.79
CA ALA A 164 0.35 -7.97 -14.74
C ALA A 164 0.83 -7.22 -15.99
N ALA A 165 0.06 -7.34 -17.07
CA ALA A 165 0.28 -6.58 -18.31
C ALA A 165 -0.23 -5.12 -18.24
N ASN A 166 -0.39 -4.57 -17.04
CA ASN A 166 -0.85 -3.20 -16.78
C ASN A 166 -0.24 -2.67 -15.47
N PRO A 167 -0.22 -1.34 -15.21
CA PRO A 167 0.45 -0.78 -14.04
C PRO A 167 -0.38 -0.89 -12.75
N TYR A 168 -1.56 -1.51 -12.78
CA TYR A 168 -2.49 -1.47 -11.66
C TYR A 168 -2.13 -2.52 -10.60
N TYR A 169 -2.22 -2.10 -9.34
CA TYR A 169 -2.09 -2.97 -8.18
C TYR A 169 -3.28 -3.95 -8.13
N LEU A 170 -2.99 -5.25 -8.05
CA LEU A 170 -3.99 -6.32 -8.20
C LEU A 170 -4.42 -6.97 -6.89
N ILE A 171 -3.55 -7.00 -5.88
CA ILE A 171 -3.74 -7.85 -4.70
C ILE A 171 -4.83 -7.29 -3.79
N GLY A 172 -4.93 -5.96 -3.67
CA GLY A 172 -5.85 -5.34 -2.74
C GLY A 172 -6.17 -3.88 -3.04
N GLY A 173 -7.04 -3.63 -4.01
CA GLY A 173 -7.48 -2.28 -4.27
C GLY A 173 -8.55 -2.19 -5.34
N GLY A 174 -9.33 -1.12 -5.28
CA GLY A 174 -10.42 -0.89 -6.22
C GLY A 174 -11.80 -0.98 -5.58
N LEU A 175 -12.82 -0.95 -6.43
CA LEU A 175 -14.22 -0.99 -6.03
C LEU A 175 -14.61 -2.40 -5.59
N THR A 176 -15.06 -2.55 -4.36
CA THR A 176 -15.56 -3.82 -3.81
C THR A 176 -16.84 -3.60 -3.01
N SER A 177 -17.48 -4.68 -2.55
CA SER A 177 -18.58 -4.64 -1.59
C SER A 177 -18.15 -5.29 -0.28
N ILE A 178 -18.31 -4.56 0.84
CA ILE A 178 -18.02 -5.04 2.19
C ILE A 178 -19.31 -4.88 3.00
N ASN A 179 -19.87 -5.99 3.46
CA ASN A 179 -21.17 -6.03 4.19
C ASN A 179 -22.29 -5.24 3.48
N GLY A 180 -22.38 -5.37 2.16
CA GLY A 180 -23.40 -4.68 1.35
C GLY A 180 -23.11 -3.19 1.08
N ARG A 181 -22.03 -2.63 1.63
CA ARG A 181 -21.56 -1.28 1.30
C ARG A 181 -20.53 -1.33 0.18
N THR A 182 -20.77 -0.60 -0.89
CA THR A 182 -19.77 -0.40 -1.95
C THR A 182 -18.67 0.55 -1.46
N VAL A 183 -17.42 0.11 -1.54
CA VAL A 183 -16.25 0.83 -1.06
C VAL A 183 -15.15 0.80 -2.12
N LEU A 184 -14.57 1.95 -2.43
CA LEU A 184 -13.29 2.01 -3.13
C LEU A 184 -12.20 1.96 -2.07
N ASN A 185 -11.42 0.88 -2.04
CA ASN A 185 -10.41 0.68 -1.00
C ASN A 185 -9.01 0.48 -1.57
N PHE A 186 -8.05 0.53 -0.67
CA PHE A 186 -6.71 0.00 -0.84
C PHE A 186 -6.37 -0.83 0.41
N HIS A 187 -5.85 -2.03 0.19
CA HIS A 187 -5.23 -2.84 1.22
C HIS A 187 -3.97 -3.48 0.68
N ASP A 188 -2.94 -3.50 1.52
CA ASP A 188 -1.70 -4.18 1.21
C ASP A 188 -1.18 -4.87 2.47
N THR A 189 -0.47 -5.98 2.31
CA THR A 189 0.11 -6.75 3.42
C THR A 189 1.47 -7.33 3.01
N PRO A 190 2.46 -6.46 2.73
CA PRO A 190 3.82 -6.87 2.43
C PRO A 190 4.40 -7.63 3.62
N GLN A 191 4.84 -8.86 3.38
CA GLN A 191 5.31 -9.78 4.40
C GLN A 191 6.45 -10.65 3.87
N ILE A 192 7.27 -11.15 4.79
CA ILE A 192 8.34 -12.10 4.50
C ILE A 192 8.18 -13.31 5.41
N GLY A 193 8.30 -14.50 4.80
CA GLY A 193 8.48 -15.76 5.51
C GLY A 193 9.95 -16.18 5.51
N ILE A 194 10.49 -16.51 6.68
CA ILE A 194 11.86 -17.00 6.82
C ILE A 194 11.89 -18.39 7.48
N ASP A 195 12.65 -19.29 6.84
CA ASP A 195 13.03 -20.61 7.33
C ASP A 195 14.55 -20.58 7.59
N GLY A 196 14.94 -20.30 8.84
CA GLY A 196 16.35 -20.12 9.24
C GLY A 196 16.72 -18.70 9.72
N PRO A 197 18.02 -18.40 9.92
CA PRO A 197 18.46 -17.12 10.47
C PRO A 197 18.00 -15.92 9.61
N MET A 198 17.72 -14.79 10.25
CA MET A 198 17.44 -13.56 9.53
C MET A 198 18.73 -13.06 8.85
N PRO A 199 18.73 -12.80 7.53
CA PRO A 199 19.95 -12.45 6.80
C PRO A 199 20.39 -10.99 6.99
N GLY A 200 19.61 -10.19 7.73
CA GLY A 200 19.92 -8.80 8.05
C GLY A 200 18.66 -7.95 8.19
N PRO A 201 18.83 -6.62 8.31
CA PRO A 201 17.70 -5.69 8.31
C PRO A 201 16.87 -5.86 7.05
N THR A 202 15.56 -6.01 7.24
CA THR A 202 14.57 -6.13 6.18
C THR A 202 13.70 -4.90 6.22
N LYS A 203 13.40 -4.31 5.06
CA LYS A 203 12.57 -3.11 5.00
C LYS A 203 11.66 -3.12 3.80
N PHE A 204 10.43 -2.68 3.99
CA PHE A 204 9.50 -2.38 2.93
C PHE A 204 9.06 -0.92 3.03
N VAL A 205 9.08 -0.21 1.91
CA VAL A 205 8.48 1.12 1.78
C VAL A 205 7.77 1.22 0.44
N ALA A 206 6.60 1.83 0.42
CA ALA A 206 5.83 2.00 -0.80
C ALA A 206 5.11 3.34 -0.85
N GLU A 207 4.89 3.80 -2.08
CA GLU A 207 3.93 4.85 -2.40
C GLU A 207 2.82 4.24 -3.26
N ALA A 208 1.57 4.41 -2.81
CA ALA A 208 0.38 3.93 -3.49
C ALA A 208 -0.55 5.09 -3.81
N PHE A 209 -0.91 5.27 -5.08
CA PHE A 209 -1.77 6.35 -5.54
C PHE A 209 -3.09 5.85 -6.11
N LEU A 210 -4.16 6.57 -5.78
CA LEU A 210 -5.46 6.41 -6.42
C LEU A 210 -5.38 7.03 -7.83
N VAL A 211 -5.79 6.25 -8.82
CA VAL A 211 -5.75 6.65 -10.22
C VAL A 211 -7.09 6.44 -10.93
N HIS A 212 -7.32 7.21 -11.98
CA HIS A 212 -8.41 7.02 -12.93
C HIS A 212 -7.82 6.66 -14.29
N ASP A 213 -8.14 5.47 -14.77
CA ASP A 213 -7.94 5.10 -16.16
C ASP A 213 -9.01 5.81 -17.00
N THR A 214 -8.61 6.77 -17.82
CA THR A 214 -9.56 7.65 -18.50
C THR A 214 -10.22 7.00 -19.71
N GLY A 215 -9.73 5.84 -20.17
CA GLY A 215 -10.15 5.21 -21.42
C GLY A 215 -9.81 6.03 -22.67
N THR A 216 -8.98 7.08 -22.55
CA THR A 216 -8.54 7.94 -23.66
C THR A 216 -7.07 7.76 -23.95
N PHE A 217 -6.65 8.12 -25.17
CA PHE A 217 -5.26 8.07 -25.59
C PHE A 217 -4.70 9.48 -25.81
N ASP A 218 -3.41 9.67 -25.54
CA ASP A 218 -2.69 10.89 -25.90
C ASP A 218 -2.40 10.95 -27.42
N ALA A 219 -1.83 12.06 -27.88
CA ALA A 219 -1.49 12.24 -29.31
C ALA A 219 -0.47 11.22 -29.84
N SER A 220 0.26 10.54 -28.95
CA SER A 220 1.23 9.49 -29.27
C SER A 220 0.64 8.08 -29.15
N GLY A 221 -0.66 7.95 -28.89
CA GLY A 221 -1.36 6.67 -28.77
C GLY A 221 -1.18 5.96 -27.43
N ARG A 222 -0.70 6.65 -26.39
CA ARG A 222 -0.55 6.09 -25.04
C ARG A 222 -1.82 6.26 -24.23
N ALA A 223 -2.22 5.24 -23.48
CA ALA A 223 -3.40 5.31 -22.61
C ALA A 223 -3.16 6.32 -21.48
N VAL A 224 -4.12 7.19 -21.23
CA VAL A 224 -3.97 8.28 -20.25
C VAL A 224 -4.47 7.84 -18.88
N ILE A 225 -3.64 8.03 -17.86
CA ILE A 225 -3.98 7.74 -16.46
C ILE A 225 -3.86 9.04 -15.66
N ASP A 226 -4.95 9.44 -15.01
CA ASP A 226 -4.93 10.54 -14.03
C ASP A 226 -4.55 10.00 -12.65
N ILE A 227 -3.49 10.55 -12.07
CA ILE A 227 -2.98 10.21 -10.73
C ILE A 227 -3.40 11.32 -9.77
N TYR A 228 -4.20 11.00 -8.75
CA TYR A 228 -4.75 11.99 -7.83
C TYR A 228 -3.86 12.18 -6.61
N GLY A 229 -4.16 11.47 -5.53
CA GLY A 229 -3.37 11.45 -4.30
C GLY A 229 -3.22 10.02 -3.82
N GLY A 230 -2.34 9.83 -2.85
CA GLY A 230 -1.93 8.53 -2.38
C GLY A 230 -1.52 8.51 -0.93
N ILE A 231 -0.90 7.41 -0.55
CA ILE A 231 -0.25 7.23 0.74
C ILE A 231 1.19 6.74 0.56
N LYS A 232 2.03 7.08 1.52
CA LYS A 232 3.30 6.40 1.76
C LYS A 232 3.16 5.53 3.00
N HIS A 233 3.60 4.27 2.93
CA HIS A 233 3.53 3.32 4.04
C HIS A 233 4.73 2.38 4.03
N GLY A 234 4.99 1.73 5.16
CA GLY A 234 6.08 0.77 5.24
C GLY A 234 6.45 0.34 6.65
N TRP A 235 7.35 -0.64 6.72
CA TRP A 235 7.85 -1.24 7.95
C TRP A 235 9.32 -1.65 7.80
N GLU A 236 10.00 -1.80 8.92
CA GLU A 236 11.37 -2.30 9.01
C GLU A 236 11.44 -3.38 10.09
N ALA A 237 12.17 -4.46 9.83
CA ALA A 237 12.54 -5.47 10.80
C ALA A 237 14.07 -5.54 10.94
N LYS A 238 14.56 -5.56 12.18
CA LYS A 238 16.00 -5.59 12.47
C LYS A 238 16.30 -6.28 13.81
N PRO A 239 17.54 -6.73 14.05
CA PRO A 239 17.96 -7.22 15.37
C PRO A 239 17.74 -6.16 16.47
N LEU A 240 17.42 -6.63 17.67
CA LEU A 240 17.29 -5.81 18.88
C LEU A 240 18.65 -5.46 19.51
#